data_AF-A0A1Y5PV97-F1
#
_entry.id   AF-A0A1Y5PV97-F1
#
_cell.length_a   1.000
_cell.length_b   1.000
_cell.length_c   1.000
_cell.angle_alpha   90.00
_cell.angle_beta   90.00
_cell.angle_gamma   90.00
#
_symmetry.space_group_name_H-M   'P 1'
#
loop_
_entity.id
_entity.type
_entity.pdbx_description
1 polymer ?
#
loop_
_entity_poly.entity_id
_entity_poly.type
_entity_poly.pdbx_seq_one_letter_code
_entity_poly.pdbx_strand_id
1 'polypeptide(L)' 'MAPTPYPSPEGEGLIGSAAVALVGLMARVAGWRPGEVWAATPADVRAVLAGWGDRAEEPCFDGAALAAMMERFPDG' A
#
# COMPACT_ATOMS: atom_id res chain seq x y z
N MET A 1 -4.17 31.29 -28.11
CA MET A 1 -4.00 29.85 -27.84
C MET A 1 -3.23 29.74 -26.54
N ALA A 2 -3.92 29.50 -25.42
CA ALA A 2 -3.30 29.39 -24.10
C ALA A 2 -2.71 27.98 -23.93
N PRO A 3 -1.56 27.82 -23.24
CA PRO A 3 -1.00 26.50 -22.98
C PRO A 3 -1.97 25.71 -22.10
N THR A 4 -2.20 24.45 -22.47
CA THR A 4 -2.94 23.50 -21.64
C THR A 4 -2.24 23.36 -20.29
N PRO A 5 -2.98 23.39 -19.16
CA PRO A 5 -2.37 23.13 -17.86
C PRO A 5 -1.79 21.71 -17.85
N TYR A 6 -0.55 21.58 -17.39
CA TYR A 6 0.10 20.30 -17.13
C TYR A 6 -0.73 19.51 -16.10
N PRO A 7 -0.91 18.19 -16.24
CA PRO A 7 -1.48 17.40 -15.15
C PRO A 7 -0.58 17.55 -13.92
N SER A 8 -1.13 18.05 -12.82
CA SER A 8 -0.40 18.21 -11.57
C SER A 8 0.00 16.82 -11.01
N PRO A 9 1.21 16.67 -10.43
CA PRO A 9 1.73 15.40 -9.88
C PRO A 9 1.08 15.00 -8.54
N GLU A 10 -0.18 15.37 -8.30
CA GLU A 10 -0.83 15.32 -6.98
C GLU A 10 -1.10 13.88 -6.49
N GLY A 11 -0.92 12.88 -7.36
CA GLY A 11 -1.08 11.47 -7.05
C GLY A 11 0.18 10.72 -6.63
N GLU A 12 1.38 11.17 -7.00
CA GLU A 12 2.60 10.34 -6.92
C GLU A 12 3.23 10.31 -5.52
N GLY A 13 2.90 11.25 -4.63
CA GLY A 13 3.45 11.32 -3.26
C GLY A 13 2.59 10.73 -2.15
N LEU A 14 1.31 10.45 -2.41
CA LEU A 14 0.34 10.07 -1.37
C LEU A 14 0.53 8.63 -0.88
N ILE A 15 0.92 7.72 -1.76
CA ILE A 15 1.20 6.32 -1.38
C ILE A 15 2.42 6.28 -0.46
N GLY A 16 3.47 7.06 -0.75
CA GLY A 16 4.68 7.12 0.07
C GLY A 16 4.42 7.67 1.48
N SER A 17 3.66 8.76 1.60
CA SER A 17 3.33 9.34 2.91
C SER A 17 2.38 8.46 3.73
N ALA A 18 1.37 7.86 3.09
CA ALA A 18 0.47 6.91 3.72
C ALA A 18 1.21 5.64 4.19
N ALA A 19 2.12 5.10 3.38
CA ALA A 19 2.94 3.94 3.73
C ALA A 19 3.81 4.21 4.96
N VAL A 20 4.45 5.39 5.03
CA VAL A 20 5.27 5.78 6.20
C VAL A 20 4.41 5.90 7.47
N ALA A 21 3.22 6.49 7.37
CA ALA A 21 2.29 6.60 8.48
C ALA A 21 1.80 5.20 8.96
N LEU A 22 1.49 4.30 8.02
CA LEU A 22 1.08 2.93 8.31
C LEU A 22 2.19 2.13 8.99
N VAL A 23 3.43 2.23 8.52
CA VAL A 23 4.59 1.57 9.13
C VAL A 23 4.80 2.08 10.57
N GLY A 24 4.70 3.40 10.79
CA GLY A 24 4.79 3.97 12.14
C GLY A 24 3.68 3.50 13.07
N LEU A 25 2.46 3.34 12.54
CA LEU A 25 1.32 2.82 13.29
C LEU A 25 1.51 1.33 13.66
N MET A 26 1.98 0.51 12.72
CA MET A 26 2.31 -0.89 12.97
C MET A 26 3.40 -1.04 14.03
N ALA A 27 4.46 -0.22 13.94
CA ALA A 27 5.53 -0.18 14.93
C ALA A 27 4.99 0.10 16.34
N ARG A 28 4.08 1.08 16.46
CA ARG A 28 3.46 1.48 17.72
C ARG A 28 2.64 0.33 18.33
N VAL A 29 1.85 -0.35 17.51
CA VAL A 29 0.93 -1.42 17.91
C VAL A 29 1.69 -2.68 18.31
N ALA A 30 2.74 -3.02 17.56
CA ALA A 30 3.59 -4.16 17.85
C ALA A 30 4.64 -3.89 18.95
N GLY A 31 4.79 -2.63 19.39
CA GLY A 31 5.80 -2.22 20.36
C GLY A 31 7.24 -2.22 19.81
N TRP A 32 7.39 -2.25 18.49
CA TRP A 32 8.69 -2.33 17.83
C TRP A 32 9.47 -1.02 17.96
N ARG A 33 10.77 -1.17 18.24
CA ARG A 33 11.74 -0.09 18.08
C ARG A 33 12.03 0.16 16.60
N PRO A 34 12.58 1.34 16.23
CA PRO A 34 12.87 1.65 14.83
C PRO A 34 13.71 0.58 14.12
N GLY A 35 14.70 0.01 14.80
CA GLY A 35 15.52 -1.07 14.25
C GLY A 35 14.76 -2.39 14.06
N GLU A 36 13.76 -2.67 14.90
CA GLU A 36 12.94 -3.89 14.82
C GLU A 36 11.93 -3.79 13.68
N VAL A 37 11.38 -2.60 13.42
CA VAL A 37 10.52 -2.34 12.24
C VAL A 37 11.25 -2.64 10.93
N TRP A 38 12.49 -2.18 10.80
CA TRP A 38 13.28 -2.39 9.59
C TRP A 38 13.78 -3.83 9.43
N ALA A 39 13.86 -4.57 10.54
CA ALA A 39 14.22 -5.99 10.55
C ALA A 39 13.00 -6.92 10.48
N ALA A 40 11.78 -6.39 10.62
CA ALA A 40 10.55 -7.17 10.65
C ALA A 40 10.36 -7.91 9.32
N THR A 41 10.04 -9.20 9.40
CA THR A 41 9.79 -9.99 8.22
C THR A 41 8.36 -9.77 7.72
N PRO A 42 8.07 -10.08 6.44
CA PRO A 42 6.69 -10.08 5.95
C PRO A 42 5.74 -10.96 6.76
N ALA A 43 6.23 -12.01 7.42
CA ALA A 43 5.43 -12.86 8.30
C ALA A 43 5.05 -12.13 9.60
N ASP A 44 5.96 -11.36 10.18
CA ASP A 44 5.70 -10.55 11.38
C ASP A 44 4.67 -9.45 11.07
N VAL A 45 4.80 -8.81 9.91
CA VAL A 45 3.83 -7.83 9.39
C VAL A 45 2.44 -8.45 9.23
N ARG A 46 2.35 -9.65 8.65
CA ARG A 46 1.08 -10.38 8.54
C ARG A 46 0.49 -10.71 9.92
N ALA A 47 1.30 -11.08 10.90
CA ALA A 47 0.83 -11.39 12.25
C ALA A 47 0.22 -10.16 12.93
N VAL A 48 0.84 -8.98 12.78
CA VAL A 48 0.31 -7.71 13.31
C VAL A 48 -1.00 -7.33 12.63
N LEU A 49 -1.07 -7.44 11.30
CA LEU A 49 -2.26 -7.08 10.52
C LEU A 49 -3.41 -8.09 10.64
N ALA A 50 -3.12 -9.36 10.94
CA ALA A 50 -4.13 -10.40 11.11
C ALA A 50 -5.11 -10.13 12.26
N GLY A 51 -4.72 -9.33 13.26
CA GLY A 51 -5.60 -8.89 14.34
C GLY A 51 -6.51 -7.71 13.97
N TRP A 52 -6.27 -7.06 12.83
CA TRP A 52 -7.01 -5.88 12.36
C TRP A 52 -7.99 -6.17 11.25
N GLY A 53 -7.78 -7.26 10.52
CA GLY A 53 -8.82 -7.82 9.67
C GLY A 53 -9.86 -8.52 10.54
N ASP A 54 -11.06 -7.94 10.66
CA ASP A 54 -12.21 -8.82 10.65
C ASP A 54 -12.15 -9.64 9.36
N ARG A 55 -12.66 -10.85 9.36
CA ARG A 55 -12.63 -11.81 8.24
C ARG A 55 -13.46 -11.27 7.06
N ALA A 56 -13.03 -10.19 6.45
CA ALA A 56 -13.45 -9.80 5.12
C ALA A 56 -12.65 -10.70 4.18
N GLU A 57 -13.28 -11.79 3.77
CA GLU A 57 -12.90 -12.64 2.65
C GLU A 57 -12.97 -11.86 1.32
N GLU A 58 -12.54 -10.59 1.30
CA GLU A 58 -12.30 -9.91 0.04
C GLU A 58 -11.00 -10.50 -0.52
N PRO A 59 -11.03 -11.07 -1.74
CA PRO A 59 -9.85 -11.65 -2.33
C PRO A 59 -8.77 -10.58 -2.37
N CYS A 60 -7.64 -10.86 -1.71
CA CYS A 60 -6.46 -10.04 -1.83
C CYS A 60 -6.19 -9.84 -3.31
N PHE A 61 -6.19 -8.59 -3.77
CA PHE A 61 -5.99 -8.23 -5.17
C PHE A 61 -4.81 -9.03 -5.73
N ASP A 62 -5.09 -9.99 -6.59
CA ASP A 62 -4.11 -10.97 -7.06
C ASP A 62 -3.53 -10.59 -8.43
N GLY A 63 -2.47 -11.29 -8.82
CA GLY A 63 -1.83 -11.04 -10.11
C GLY A 63 -2.74 -11.29 -11.31
N ALA A 64 -3.77 -12.13 -11.17
CA ALA A 64 -4.73 -12.40 -12.22
C ALA A 64 -5.74 -11.25 -12.38
N ALA A 65 -6.18 -10.65 -11.27
CA ALA A 65 -6.98 -9.44 -11.24
C ALA A 65 -6.22 -8.25 -11.84
N LEU A 66 -4.92 -8.14 -11.54
CA LEU A 66 -4.05 -7.13 -12.16
C LEU A 66 -3.90 -7.35 -13.67
N ALA A 67 -3.61 -8.58 -14.10
CA ALA A 67 -3.48 -8.91 -15.53
C ALA A 67 -4.79 -8.64 -16.30
N ALA A 68 -5.94 -8.98 -15.73
CA ALA A 68 -7.25 -8.70 -16.30
C ALA A 68 -7.52 -7.19 -16.39
N MET A 69 -6.98 -6.38 -15.47
CA MET A 69 -7.08 -4.93 -15.52
C MET A 69 -6.17 -4.32 -16.60
N MET A 70 -4.92 -4.80 -16.71
CA MET A 70 -3.97 -4.39 -17.76
C MET A 70 -4.48 -4.73 -19.17
N GLU A 71 -5.16 -5.87 -19.33
CA GLU A 71 -5.76 -6.27 -20.61
C GLU A 71 -7.03 -5.47 -20.95
N ARG A 72 -7.70 -4.90 -19.94
CA ARG A 72 -8.89 -4.05 -20.12
C ARG A 72 -8.54 -2.58 -20.38
N PHE A 73 -7.35 -2.16 -19.98
CA PHE A 73 -6.78 -0.86 -20.28
C PHE A 73 -5.40 -1.04 -20.93
N PRO A 74 -5.32 -1.61 -22.14
CA PRO A 74 -4.08 -1.59 -22.89
C PRO A 74 -3.80 -0.13 -23.22
N ASP A 75 -2.67 0.38 -22.72
CA ASP A 75 -2.26 1.78 -22.83
C ASP A 75 -2.51 2.32 -24.25
N GLY A 76 -3.31 3.39 -24.34
CA GLY A 76 -3.54 4.19 -25.55
C GLY A 76 -2.79 5.50 -25.51
#